data_AF-A0A8S3GCI5-F1
#
_entry.id   AF-A0A8S3GCI5-F1
#
_cell.length_a   1.000
_cell.length_b   1.000
_cell.length_c   1.000
_cell.angle_alpha   90.00
_cell.angle_beta   90.00
_cell.angle_gamma   90.00
#
_symmetry.space_group_name_H-M   'P 1'
#
loop_
_entity.id
_entity.type
_entity.pdbx_description
1 polymer ?
#
loop_
_entity_poly.entity_id
_entity_poly.type
_entity_poly.pdbx_seq_one_letter_code
_entity_poly.pdbx_strand_id
1 'polypeptide(L)'
;MLWLALARLETYENARRVLNKAREHIPTDRQIWIMAAKLEEANGNNTMVDRLIERALASLRANMVEINREHWLKDAIDCEKA
;
A
#
# COMPACT_ATOMS: atom_id res chain seq x y z
N MET A 1 -5.17 -2.00 -12.50
CA MET A 1 -5.70 -2.85 -11.40
C MET A 1 -7.00 -2.24 -10.90
N LEU A 2 -8.15 -2.94 -11.01
CA LEU A 2 -9.49 -2.41 -10.71
C LEU A 2 -9.63 -1.84 -9.28
N TRP A 3 -8.97 -2.48 -8.31
CA TRP A 3 -8.92 -2.04 -6.91
C TRP A 3 -8.20 -0.70 -6.72
N LEU A 4 -7.23 -0.39 -7.59
CA LEU A 4 -6.42 0.83 -7.58
C LEU A 4 -7.26 2.05 -8.00
N ALA A 5 -8.10 1.89 -9.01
CA ALA A 5 -8.99 2.94 -9.48
C ALA A 5 -10.13 3.21 -8.48
N LEU A 6 -10.66 2.14 -7.88
CA LEU A 6 -11.75 2.22 -6.91
C LEU A 6 -11.32 2.98 -5.64
N ALA A 7 -10.14 2.68 -5.11
CA ALA A 7 -9.61 3.38 -3.92
C ALA A 7 -9.34 4.88 -4.16
N ARG A 8 -9.08 5.31 -5.40
CA ARG A 8 -8.92 6.73 -5.75
C ARG A 8 -10.26 7.46 -5.93
N LEU A 9 -11.36 6.75 -6.16
CA LEU A 9 -12.68 7.32 -6.45
C LEU A 9 -13.65 7.28 -5.26
N GLU A 10 -13.37 6.46 -4.24
CA GLU A 10 -14.22 6.29 -3.06
C GLU A 10 -13.71 7.04 -1.81
N THR A 11 -14.61 7.25 -0.85
CA THR A 11 -14.29 7.89 0.43
C THR A 11 -13.26 7.09 1.22
N TYR A 12 -12.51 7.78 2.08
CA TYR A 12 -11.46 7.20 2.94
C TYR A 12 -11.87 5.89 3.62
N GLU A 13 -13.09 5.81 4.15
CA GLU A 13 -13.61 4.61 4.82
C GLU A 13 -13.73 3.40 3.88
N ASN A 14 -14.23 3.62 2.66
CA ASN A 14 -14.40 2.55 1.68
C ASN A 14 -13.06 2.14 1.06
N ALA A 15 -12.20 3.11 0.73
CA ALA A 15 -10.85 2.84 0.25
C ALA A 15 -10.06 2.00 1.28
N ARG A 16 -10.19 2.31 2.58
CA ARG A 16 -9.60 1.53 3.67
C ARG A 16 -10.17 0.11 3.77
N ARG A 17 -11.48 -0.08 3.58
CA ARG A 17 -12.09 -1.43 3.55
C ARG A 17 -11.60 -2.25 2.37
N VAL A 18 -11.53 -1.63 1.20
CA VAL A 18 -11.02 -2.25 -0.04
C VAL A 18 -9.57 -2.68 0.14
N LEU A 19 -8.71 -1.80 0.66
CA LEU A 19 -7.30 -2.09 0.90
C LEU A 19 -7.10 -3.18 1.97
N ASN A 20 -7.92 -3.21 3.02
CA ASN A 20 -7.87 -4.30 3.99
C ASN A 20 -8.23 -5.65 3.35
N LYS A 21 -9.30 -5.72 2.55
CA LYS A 21 -9.65 -6.94 1.81
C LYS A 21 -8.54 -7.36 0.84
N ALA A 22 -7.95 -6.40 0.14
CA ALA A 22 -6.87 -6.64 -0.80
C ALA A 22 -5.61 -7.20 -0.08
N ARG A 23 -5.30 -6.71 1.13
CA ARG A 23 -4.22 -7.23 1.98
C ARG A 23 -4.48 -8.64 2.50
N GLU A 24 -5.73 -8.99 2.78
CA GLU A 24 -6.10 -10.37 3.18
C GLU A 24 -5.97 -11.35 2.02
N HIS A 25 -6.31 -10.93 0.79
CA HIS A 25 -6.26 -11.80 -0.38
C HIS A 25 -4.86 -11.91 -0.99
N ILE A 26 -4.10 -10.81 -0.99
CA ILE A 26 -2.80 -10.71 -1.65
C ILE A 26 -1.81 -9.97 -0.72
N PRO A 27 -1.37 -10.63 0.38
CA PRO A 27 -0.44 -10.02 1.34
C PRO A 27 0.97 -9.79 0.78
N THR A 28 1.26 -10.36 -0.40
CA THR A 28 2.53 -10.29 -1.12
C THR A 28 2.64 -9.13 -2.09
N ASP A 29 1.54 -8.43 -2.38
CA ASP A 29 1.55 -7.32 -3.32
C ASP A 29 1.84 -5.99 -2.59
N ARG A 30 3.02 -5.43 -2.88
CA ARG A 30 3.49 -4.17 -2.28
C ARG A 30 2.67 -2.96 -2.71
N GLN A 31 2.05 -2.98 -3.90
CA GLN A 31 1.29 -1.84 -4.39
C GLN A 31 0.08 -1.54 -3.51
N ILE A 32 -0.53 -2.59 -2.94
CA ILE A 32 -1.65 -2.46 -2.00
C ILE A 32 -1.19 -1.72 -0.73
N TRP A 33 0.00 -2.04 -0.22
CA TRP A 33 0.57 -1.39 0.95
C TRP A 33 0.96 0.07 0.69
N ILE A 34 1.60 0.35 -0.44
CA ILE A 34 1.98 1.71 -0.86
C ILE A 34 0.74 2.58 -1.04
N MET A 35 -0.32 2.03 -1.61
CA MET A 35 -1.56 2.76 -1.81
C MET A 35 -2.33 2.99 -0.51
N ALA A 36 -2.28 2.06 0.44
CA ALA A 36 -2.79 2.26 1.79
C ALA A 36 -2.01 3.35 2.53
N ALA A 37 -0.69 3.37 2.39
CA ALA A 37 0.15 4.45 2.89
C ALA A 37 -0.24 5.80 2.26
N LYS A 38 -0.37 5.89 0.92
CA LYS A 38 -0.82 7.11 0.24
C LYS A 38 -2.21 7.59 0.70
N LEU A 39 -3.13 6.66 0.94
CA LEU A 39 -4.47 7.00 1.43
C LEU A 39 -4.42 7.62 2.83
N GLU A 40 -3.63 7.03 3.75
CA GLU A 40 -3.46 7.56 5.11
C GLU A 40 -2.69 8.90 5.10
N GLU A 41 -1.67 9.04 4.24
CA GLU A 41 -0.93 10.28 4.02
C GLU A 41 -1.86 11.41 3.52
N ALA A 42 -2.69 11.13 2.51
CA ALA A 42 -3.66 12.09 1.97
C ALA A 42 -4.71 12.54 3.01
N ASN A 43 -4.97 11.71 4.02
CA ASN A 43 -5.90 11.99 5.10
C ASN A 43 -5.24 12.57 6.36
N GLY A 44 -3.93 12.85 6.31
CA GLY A 44 -3.15 13.44 7.41
C GLY A 44 -2.69 12.44 8.50
N ASN A 45 -2.90 11.14 8.28
CA ASN A 45 -2.58 10.07 9.22
C ASN A 45 -1.16 9.52 9.01
N ASN A 46 -0.15 10.40 9.01
CA ASN A 46 1.25 10.03 8.77
C ASN A 46 1.79 8.98 9.76
N THR A 47 1.32 8.99 11.01
CA THR A 47 1.70 7.97 12.02
C THR A 47 1.22 6.57 11.65
N MET A 48 0.13 6.46 10.88
CA MET A 48 -0.41 5.19 10.41
C MET A 48 0.36 4.68 9.18
N VAL A 49 0.89 5.60 8.36
CA VAL A 49 1.73 5.31 7.19
C VAL A 49 2.97 4.53 7.59
N ASP A 50 3.73 5.01 8.58
CA ASP A 50 4.94 4.32 9.05
C ASP A 50 4.63 2.89 9.50
N ARG A 51 3.58 2.71 10.30
CA ARG A 51 3.14 1.39 10.77
C ARG A 51 2.69 0.47 9.64
N LEU A 52 2.09 1.03 8.58
CA LEU A 52 1.68 0.30 7.39
C LEU A 52 2.89 -0.19 6.59
N ILE A 53 3.91 0.65 6.41
CA ILE A 53 5.15 0.29 5.74
C ILE A 53 5.90 -0.81 6.52
N GLU A 54 6.01 -0.68 7.85
CA GLU A 54 6.62 -1.72 8.68
C GLU A 54 5.90 -3.06 8.55
N ARG A 55 4.57 -3.05 8.57
CA ARG A 55 3.75 -4.26 8.35
C ARG A 55 3.89 -4.83 6.95
N ALA A 56 4.01 -3.99 5.93
CA ALA A 56 4.27 -4.42 4.57
C ALA A 56 5.59 -5.18 4.48
N LEU A 57 6.67 -4.61 5.05
CA LEU A 57 7.99 -5.23 5.08
C LEU A 57 7.99 -6.54 5.88
N ALA A 58 7.32 -6.59 7.03
CA ALA A 58 7.18 -7.80 7.81
C ALA A 58 6.41 -8.90 7.06
N SER A 59 5.30 -8.54 6.41
CA SER A 59 4.48 -9.46 5.60
C SER A 59 5.27 -10.00 4.41
N LEU A 60 5.99 -9.15 3.69
CA LEU A 60 6.80 -9.55 2.52
C LEU A 60 7.97 -10.45 2.92
N ARG A 61 8.66 -10.13 4.01
CA ARG A 61 9.70 -10.99 4.60
C ARG A 61 9.14 -12.35 5.01
N ALA A 62 7.97 -12.36 5.66
CA ALA A 62 7.32 -13.60 6.11
C ALA A 62 6.89 -14.49 4.95
N ASN A 63 6.53 -13.91 3.80
CA ASN A 63 6.16 -14.64 2.59
C ASN A 63 7.36 -15.02 1.70
N MET A 64 8.61 -14.82 2.16
CA MET A 64 9.84 -15.03 1.38
C MET A 64 9.83 -14.33 0.01
N VAL A 65 9.08 -13.24 -0.11
CA VAL A 65 9.09 -12.43 -1.34
C VAL A 65 10.41 -11.67 -1.36
N GLU A 66 11.20 -11.82 -2.42
CA GLU A 66 12.40 -11.01 -2.61
C GLU A 66 12.03 -9.52 -2.60
N ILE A 67 12.36 -8.84 -1.51
CA ILE A 67 12.23 -7.40 -1.37
C ILE A 67 13.34 -6.79 -2.22
N ASN A 68 13.11 -6.70 -3.52
CA ASN A 68 14.06 -6.07 -4.42
C ASN A 68 13.95 -4.55 -4.25
N ARG A 69 14.99 -3.97 -3.63
CA ARG A 69 15.08 -2.53 -3.31
C ARG A 69 14.85 -1.65 -4.54
N GLU A 70 15.29 -2.08 -5.71
CA GLU A 70 15.13 -1.32 -6.95
C GLU A 70 13.67 -1.20 -7.37
N HIS A 71 12.89 -2.28 -7.20
CA HIS A 71 11.46 -2.26 -7.49
C HIS A 71 10.70 -1.38 -6.50
N TRP A 72 11.04 -1.45 -5.21
CA TRP A 72 10.48 -0.58 -4.18
C TRP A 72 10.81 0.89 -4.43
N LEU A 73 12.04 1.18 -4.82
CA LEU A 73 12.48 2.54 -5.14
C LEU A 73 11.76 3.06 -6.38
N LYS A 74 11.57 2.21 -7.40
CA LYS A 74 10.83 2.56 -8.60
C LYS A 74 9.36 2.83 -8.33
N ASP A 75 8.70 1.99 -7.53
CA ASP A 75 7.30 2.21 -7.12
C ASP A 75 7.15 3.51 -6.30
N ALA A 76 8.14 3.87 -5.47
CA ALA A 76 8.18 5.14 -4.77
C ALA A 76 8.36 6.34 -5.73
N ILE A 77 9.25 6.24 -6.71
CA ILE A 77 9.48 7.28 -7.73
C ILE A 77 8.23 7.48 -8.61
N ASP A 78 7.57 6.39 -9.03
CA ASP A 78 6.31 6.47 -9.78
C ASP A 78 5.18 7.04 -8.91
N CYS A 79 5.24 6.84 -7.59
CA CYS A 79 4.32 7.47 -6.66
C CYS A 79 4.52 8.98 -6.53
N GLU A 80 5.74 9.51 -6.61
CA GLU A 80 5.99 10.96 -6.58
C GLU A 80 5.63 11.65 -7.90
N LYS A 81 5.63 10.90 -9.02
CA LYS A 81 5.31 11.44 -10.36
C LYS A 81 3.82 11.58 -10.65
N ALA A 82 2.94 11.04 -9.81
CA ALA A 82 1.49 10.91 -10.07
C ALA A 82 0.65 11.67 -9.04
#